data_AF-A0A183GUS1-F1
#
_entry.id   AF-A0A183GUS1-F1
#
_cell.length_a   1.000
_cell.length_b   1.000
_cell.length_c   1.000
_cell.angle_alpha   90.00
_cell.angle_beta   90.00
_cell.angle_gamma   90.00
#
_symmetry.space_group_name_H-M   'P 1'
#
loop_
_entity.id
_entity.type
_entity.pdbx_description
1 polymer ?
#
loop_
_entity_poly.entity_id
_entity_poly.type
_entity_poly.pdbx_seq_one_letter_code
_entity_poly.pdbx_strand_id
1 'polypeptide(L)'
;MVEVNPRVSAAWFKRLSLTEILYVKKMPERLKSKIYRTVVQPVAMYGAECWLATKETESRLSVMETKMLRWMAGVTRLDRIRNEAIWQKFGVAPIADKTREARLR
;
A
#
# COMPACT_ATOMS: atom_id res chain seq x y z
N MET A 1 7.91 11.91 -12.07
CA MET A 1 8.40 12.03 -10.67
C MET A 1 7.52 12.94 -9.80
N VAL A 2 7.09 14.10 -10.29
CA VAL A 2 6.31 15.11 -9.52
C VAL A 2 4.95 14.59 -9.04
N GLU A 3 4.31 13.66 -9.77
CA GLU A 3 2.94 13.24 -9.47
C GLU A 3 2.80 12.05 -8.51
N VAL A 4 3.80 11.16 -8.41
CA VAL A 4 3.71 9.97 -7.52
C VAL A 4 3.83 10.37 -6.05
N ASN A 5 4.68 11.34 -5.73
CA ASN A 5 4.87 11.82 -4.36
C ASN A 5 3.59 12.34 -3.69
N PRO A 6 2.80 13.24 -4.31
CA PRO A 6 1.54 13.68 -3.72
C PRO A 6 0.54 12.52 -3.56
N ARG A 7 0.55 11.49 -4.41
CA ARG A 7 -0.29 10.29 -4.24
C ARG A 7 0.14 9.42 -3.08
N VAL A 8 1.45 9.19 -2.93
CA VAL A 8 2.01 8.48 -1.78
C VAL A 8 1.65 9.20 -0.48
N SER A 9 1.81 10.53 -0.45
CA SER A 9 1.41 11.35 0.70
C SER A 9 -0.10 11.28 0.95
N ALA A 10 -0.93 11.42 -0.09
CA ALA A 10 -2.39 11.37 0.04
C ALA A 10 -2.88 10.02 0.56
N ALA A 11 -2.36 8.91 0.02
CA ALA A 11 -2.64 7.56 0.50
C ALA A 11 -2.21 7.40 1.97
N TRP A 12 -1.06 7.98 2.34
CA TRP A 12 -0.57 7.99 3.71
C TRP A 12 -1.47 8.75 4.67
N PHE A 13 -1.91 9.95 4.30
CA PHE A 13 -2.86 10.73 5.09
C PHE A 13 -4.22 10.04 5.18
N LYS A 14 -4.70 9.40 4.11
CA LYS A 14 -5.96 8.66 4.14
C LYS A 14 -5.90 7.45 5.06
N ARG A 15 -4.77 6.74 5.11
CA ARG A 15 -4.53 5.70 6.13
C ARG A 15 -4.47 6.32 7.54
N LEU A 16 -3.80 7.47 7.70
CA LEU A 16 -3.69 8.14 9.00
C LEU A 16 -5.07 8.56 9.55
N SER A 17 -6.00 9.02 8.72
CA SER A 17 -7.34 9.33 9.18
C SER A 17 -8.14 8.10 9.63
N LEU A 18 -7.66 6.89 9.30
CA LEU A 18 -8.24 5.61 9.72
C LEU A 18 -7.43 4.94 10.84
N THR A 19 -6.45 5.64 11.44
CA THR A 19 -5.54 5.07 12.44
C THR A 19 -6.29 4.51 13.64
N GLU A 20 -7.31 5.22 14.15
CA GLU A 20 -8.10 4.78 15.30
C GLU A 20 -8.82 3.46 15.02
N ILE A 21 -9.40 3.33 13.83
CA ILE A 21 -10.09 2.12 13.37
C ILE A 21 -9.10 0.96 13.16
N LEU A 22 -7.92 1.25 12.61
CA LEU A 22 -6.88 0.27 12.31
C LEU A 22 -6.10 -0.19 13.57
N TYR A 23 -6.04 0.65 14.60
CA TYR A 23 -5.36 0.37 15.87
C TYR A 23 -6.18 -0.50 16.82
N VAL A 24 -7.49 -0.68 16.56
CA VAL A 24 -8.32 -1.60 17.35
C VAL A 24 -7.66 -2.98 17.35
N LYS A 25 -7.08 -3.36 18.49
CA LYS A 25 -6.26 -4.58 18.65
C LYS A 25 -7.02 -5.86 18.28
N LYS A 26 -8.35 -5.82 18.36
CA LYS A 26 -9.26 -6.92 18.00
C LYS A 26 -9.71 -6.92 16.53
N MET A 27 -9.33 -5.93 15.72
CA MET A 27 -9.77 -5.88 14.33
C MET A 27 -9.14 -7.05 13.55
N PRO A 28 -9.95 -7.93 12.94
CA PRO A 28 -9.43 -9.04 12.15
C PRO A 28 -8.64 -8.52 10.95
N GLU A 29 -7.55 -9.22 10.62
CA GLU A 29 -6.63 -8.85 9.55
C GLU A 29 -7.34 -8.71 8.19
N ARG A 30 -8.35 -9.55 7.95
CA ARG A 30 -9.23 -9.49 6.76
C ARG A 30 -9.89 -8.12 6.58
N LEU A 31 -10.33 -7.46 7.66
CA LEU A 31 -10.93 -6.12 7.57
C LEU A 31 -9.87 -5.06 7.26
N LYS A 32 -8.69 -5.15 7.87
CA LYS A 32 -7.55 -4.29 7.54
C LYS A 32 -7.13 -4.43 6.08
N SER A 33 -7.10 -5.66 5.56
CA SER A 33 -6.87 -5.93 4.13
C SER A 33 -7.93 -5.27 3.24
N LYS A 34 -9.20 -5.38 3.62
CA LYS A 34 -10.30 -4.78 2.85
C LYS A 34 -10.16 -3.26 2.81
N ILE A 35 -9.92 -2.62 3.96
CA ILE A 35 -9.69 -1.17 4.06
C ILE A 35 -8.52 -0.75 3.17
N TYR A 36 -7.40 -1.48 3.21
CA TYR A 36 -6.25 -1.18 2.34
C TYR A 36 -6.65 -1.19 0.86
N ARG A 37 -7.28 -2.27 0.39
CA ARG A 37 -7.68 -2.43 -1.02
C ARG A 37 -8.71 -1.40 -1.47
N THR A 38 -9.66 -1.03 -0.62
CA THR A 38 -10.78 -0.16 -1.03
C THR A 38 -10.50 1.31 -0.83
N VAL A 39 -9.62 1.68 0.11
CA VAL A 39 -9.39 3.08 0.48
C VAL A 39 -8.01 3.57 0.10
N VAL A 40 -6.97 2.79 0.43
CA VAL A 40 -5.57 3.24 0.28
C VAL A 40 -5.07 2.97 -1.13
N GLN A 41 -5.28 1.75 -1.61
CA GLN A 41 -4.82 1.30 -2.92
C GLN A 41 -5.32 2.16 -4.10
N PRO A 42 -6.63 2.49 -4.23
CA PRO A 42 -7.09 3.34 -5.33
C PRO A 42 -6.54 4.77 -5.25
N VAL A 43 -6.35 5.33 -4.05
CA VAL A 43 -5.75 6.66 -3.88
C VAL A 43 -4.29 6.66 -4.31
N ALA A 44 -3.56 5.59 -3.96
CA ALA A 44 -2.18 5.40 -4.35
C ALA A 44 -1.99 5.11 -5.84
N MET A 45 -2.99 4.55 -6.52
CA MET A 45 -2.95 4.22 -7.95
C MET A 45 -3.63 5.26 -8.84
N TYR A 46 -4.18 6.35 -8.27
CA TYR A 46 -4.82 7.37 -9.07
C TYR A 46 -3.84 8.01 -10.06
N GLY A 47 -4.16 7.92 -11.36
CA GLY A 47 -3.28 8.38 -12.44
C GLY A 47 -2.22 7.36 -12.87
N ALA A 48 -2.25 6.13 -12.35
CA ALA A 48 -1.33 5.05 -12.72
C ALA A 48 -1.35 4.72 -14.22
N GLU A 49 -2.49 4.92 -14.88
CA GLU A 49 -2.67 4.77 -16.33
C GLU A 49 -1.70 5.63 -17.15
N CYS A 50 -1.35 6.82 -16.64
CA CYS A 50 -0.50 7.80 -17.31
C CYS A 50 0.95 7.81 -16.80
N TRP A 51 1.28 6.98 -15.80
CA TRP A 51 2.61 6.97 -15.22
C TRP A 51 3.62 6.25 -16.11
N LEU A 52 4.75 6.93 -16.37
CA LEU A 52 5.91 6.31 -16.98
C LEU A 52 6.42 5.15 -16.11
N ALA A 53 6.68 4.01 -16.76
CA ALA A 53 7.12 2.75 -16.15
C ALA A 53 8.57 2.77 -15.65
N THR A 54 8.95 3.78 -14.86
CA THR A 54 10.30 3.82 -14.27
C THR A 54 10.33 2.91 -13.04
N LYS A 55 11.41 2.15 -12.88
CA LYS A 55 11.66 1.32 -11.69
C LYS A 55 11.53 2.10 -10.38
N GLU A 56 11.82 3.40 -10.43
CA GLU A 56 11.70 4.28 -9.27
C GLU A 56 10.25 4.50 -8.84
N THR A 57 9.31 4.70 -9.77
CA THR A 57 7.89 4.86 -9.42
C THR A 57 7.35 3.59 -8.77
N GLU A 58 7.64 2.43 -9.35
CA GLU A 58 7.26 1.12 -8.81
C GLU A 58 7.88 0.90 -7.42
N SER A 59 9.16 1.25 -7.24
CA SER A 59 9.85 1.16 -5.95
C SER A 59 9.23 2.07 -4.89
N ARG A 60 8.91 3.32 -5.22
CA ARG A 60 8.27 4.27 -4.28
C ARG A 60 6.91 3.77 -3.79
N LEU A 61 6.09 3.25 -4.70
CA LEU A 61 4.79 2.67 -4.34
C LEU A 61 4.95 1.41 -3.47
N SER A 62 5.89 0.53 -3.81
CA SER A 62 6.19 -0.69 -3.06
C SER A 62 6.70 -0.40 -1.64
N VAL A 63 7.57 0.61 -1.48
CA VAL A 63 8.04 1.06 -0.16
C VAL A 63 6.90 1.61 0.69
N MET A 64 6.03 2.44 0.10
CA MET A 64 4.85 2.96 0.78
C MET A 64 3.93 1.82 1.23
N GLU A 65 3.55 0.92 0.32
CA GLU A 65 2.70 -0.24 0.61
C GLU A 65 3.28 -1.08 1.75
N THR A 66 4.53 -1.51 1.62
CA THR A 66 5.20 -2.35 2.62
C THR A 66 5.24 -1.68 3.99
N LYS A 67 5.52 -0.37 4.05
CA LYS A 67 5.54 0.39 5.31
C LYS A 67 4.16 0.44 5.97
N MET A 68 3.10 0.62 5.18
CA MET A 68 1.73 0.65 5.69
C MET A 68 1.26 -0.73 6.15
N LEU A 69 1.47 -1.77 5.35
CA LEU A 69 1.05 -3.13 5.68
C LEU A 69 1.77 -3.63 6.94
N ARG A 70 3.08 -3.40 7.05
CA ARG A 70 3.85 -3.73 8.27
C ARG A 70 3.31 -3.02 9.49
N TRP A 71 3.02 -1.72 9.39
CA TRP A 71 2.45 -0.96 10.50
C TRP A 71 1.08 -1.51 10.91
N MET A 72 0.19 -1.84 9.96
CA MET A 72 -1.13 -2.41 10.25
C MET A 72 -1.06 -3.82 10.87
N ALA A 73 -0.02 -4.57 10.53
CA ALA A 73 0.27 -5.88 11.12
C ALA A 73 1.02 -5.80 12.46
N GLY A 74 1.44 -4.60 12.90
CA GLY A 74 2.29 -4.43 14.08
C GLY A 74 3.69 -5.01 13.92
N VAL A 75 4.16 -5.20 12.68
CA VAL A 75 5.46 -5.78 12.35
C VAL A 75 6.49 -4.67 12.20
N THR A 76 7.62 -4.84 12.88
CA THR A 76 8.78 -3.96 12.83
C THR A 76 9.86 -4.56 11.94
N ARG A 77 10.94 -3.79 11.71
CA ARG A 77 12.11 -4.31 11.00
C ARG A 77 12.86 -5.40 11.79
N LEU A 78 12.71 -5.44 13.12
CA LEU A 78 13.39 -6.39 14.00
C LEU A 78 12.83 -7.81 13.84
N ASP A 79 11.58 -7.94 13.42
CA ASP A 79 10.92 -9.23 13.20
C ASP A 79 11.49 -9.99 11.98
N ARG A 80 12.30 -9.31 11.15
CA ARG A 80 12.95 -9.88 9.95
C ARG A 80 11.99 -10.60 8.99
N ILE A 81 10.71 -10.23 9.01
CA ILE A 81 9.68 -10.79 8.14
C ILE A 81 9.84 -10.23 6.72
N ARG A 82 9.93 -11.14 5.75
CA ARG A 82 10.01 -10.84 4.32
C ARG A 82 8.76 -10.12 3.82
N ASN A 83 8.90 -9.27 2.79
CA ASN A 83 7.78 -8.47 2.28
C ASN A 83 6.68 -9.38 1.69
N GLU A 84 7.06 -10.50 1.08
CA GLU A 84 6.15 -11.49 0.50
C GLU A 84 5.23 -12.08 1.56
N ALA A 85 5.76 -12.36 2.76
CA ALA A 85 4.95 -12.85 3.87
C ALA A 85 3.93 -11.81 4.35
N ILE A 86 4.27 -10.52 4.28
CA ILE A 86 3.33 -9.44 4.60
C ILE A 86 2.22 -9.37 3.55
N TRP A 87 2.55 -9.41 2.26
CA TRP A 87 1.54 -9.42 1.19
C TRP A 87 0.59 -10.62 1.29
N GLN A 88 1.14 -11.82 1.53
CA GLN A 88 0.37 -13.05 1.74
C GLN A 88 -0.55 -12.93 2.95
N LYS A 89 -0.06 -12.39 4.07
CA LYS A 89 -0.84 -12.18 5.28
C LYS A 89 -2.09 -11.30 5.05
N PHE A 90 -1.97 -10.25 4.24
CA PHE A 90 -3.11 -9.42 3.86
C PHE A 90 -3.87 -9.95 2.62
N GLY A 91 -3.36 -11.00 1.97
CA GLY A 91 -3.84 -11.55 0.70
C GLY A 91 -3.79 -10.57 -0.46
N VAL A 92 -2.96 -9.53 -0.38
CA VAL A 92 -2.87 -8.43 -1.34
C VAL A 92 -1.77 -8.73 -2.35
N ALA A 93 -2.04 -8.49 -3.64
CA ALA A 93 -0.99 -8.54 -4.67
C ALA A 93 -0.15 -7.24 -4.61
N PRO A 94 1.17 -7.30 -4.86
CA PRO A 94 2.03 -6.12 -4.82
C PRO A 94 1.47 -4.96 -5.64
N ILE A 95 1.51 -3.76 -5.08
CA ILE A 95 0.98 -2.56 -5.74
C ILE A 95 1.68 -2.27 -7.08
N ALA A 96 2.96 -2.65 -7.21
CA ALA A 96 3.70 -2.51 -8.45
C ALA A 96 3.10 -3.35 -9.59
N ASP A 97 2.67 -4.58 -9.30
CA ASP A 97 2.02 -5.45 -10.28
C ASP A 97 0.67 -4.88 -10.69
N LYS A 98 -0.10 -4.37 -9.72
CA LYS A 98 -1.40 -3.72 -9.96
C LYS A 98 -1.27 -2.43 -10.78
N THR A 99 -0.22 -1.65 -10.51
CA THR A 99 0.11 -0.45 -11.29
C THR A 99 0.46 -0.81 -12.73
N ARG A 100 1.13 -1.96 -12.95
CA ARG A 100 1.44 -2.45 -14.29
C ARG A 100 0.21 -2.97 -15.04
N GLU A 101 -0.70 -3.66 -14.36
CA GLU A 101 -1.98 -4.12 -14.92
C GLU A 101 -2.89 -2.95 -15.32
N ALA A 102 -2.91 -1.87 -14.54
CA ALA A 102 -3.78 -0.71 -14.77
C ALA A 102 -3.29 0.21 -15.92
N ARG A 103 -2.17 -0.10 -16.57
CA ARG A 103 -1.67 0.72 -17.69
C ARG A 103 -2.50 0.48 -18.95
N LEU A 104 -2.76 1.56 -19.69
CA LEU A 104 -3.27 1.47 -21.04
C LEU A 104 -2.18 0.83 -21.93
N ARG A 105 -2.58 -0.15 -22.75
CA ARG A 105 -1.73 -0.77 -23.76
C ARG A 105 -1.84 -0.04 -25.08
#